data_AF-A0A8J6KXQ1-F1
#
_entry.id   AF-A0A8J6KXQ1-F1
#
_cell.length_a   1.000
_cell.length_b   1.000
_cell.length_c   1.000
_cell.angle_alpha   90.00
_cell.angle_beta   90.00
_cell.angle_gamma   90.00
#
_symmetry.space_group_name_H-M   'P 1'
#
loop_
_entity.id
_entity.type
_entity.pdbx_description
1 polymer ?
#
loop_
_entity_poly.entity_id
_entity_poly.type
_entity_poly.pdbx_seq_one_letter_code
_entity_poly.pdbx_strand_id
1 'polypeptide(L)'
;MARKIFRQIVHAMCYCHDQGIVHRDLKPDNIMVDATGRVKIIDFGLGALVTPRRKLHKFCGALQFSAPEFFLHQPYDGTKVDTWNLGVLLYYMVTGTLQFEDITYEELRGKVLLGHYCSS
;
A
#
# COMPACT_ATOMS: atom_id res chain seq x y z
N MET A 1 3.17 -18.64 -7.11
CA MET A 1 3.15 -18.38 -5.65
C MET A 1 2.40 -17.10 -5.30
N ALA A 2 2.70 -15.97 -5.97
CA ALA A 2 2.11 -14.65 -5.72
C ALA A 2 0.59 -14.62 -5.50
N ARG A 3 -0.21 -15.22 -6.42
CA ARG A 3 -1.69 -15.29 -6.29
C ARG A 3 -2.18 -15.85 -4.95
N LYS A 4 -1.56 -16.91 -4.42
CA LYS A 4 -2.01 -17.55 -3.16
C LYS A 4 -1.72 -16.66 -1.95
N ILE A 5 -0.55 -16.02 -1.93
CA ILE A 5 -0.14 -15.09 -0.88
C ILE A 5 -1.00 -13.82 -0.94
N PHE A 6 -1.11 -13.22 -2.13
CA PHE A 6 -1.86 -11.98 -2.32
C PHE A 6 -3.34 -12.11 -1.93
N ARG A 7 -3.96 -13.26 -2.22
CA ARG A 7 -5.33 -13.54 -1.77
C ARG A 7 -5.46 -13.47 -0.23
N GLN A 8 -4.48 -13.98 0.51
CA GLN A 8 -4.50 -13.91 1.98
C GLN A 8 -4.32 -12.46 2.47
N ILE A 9 -3.43 -11.69 1.83
CA ILE A 9 -3.20 -10.28 2.16
C ILE A 9 -4.49 -9.48 1.95
N VAL A 10 -5.12 -9.60 0.78
CA VAL A 10 -6.38 -8.91 0.47
C VAL A 10 -7.48 -9.30 1.45
N HIS A 11 -7.62 -10.59 1.75
CA HIS A 11 -8.62 -11.06 2.71
C HIS A 11 -8.41 -10.46 4.12
N ALA A 12 -7.17 -10.41 4.60
CA ALA A 12 -6.84 -9.80 5.89
C ALA A 12 -7.12 -8.29 5.89
N MET A 13 -6.77 -7.58 4.82
CA MET A 13 -7.04 -6.14 4.72
C MET A 13 -8.52 -5.80 4.57
N CYS A 14 -9.29 -6.60 3.82
CA CYS A 14 -10.75 -6.46 3.78
C CYS A 14 -11.35 -6.58 5.18
N TYR A 15 -10.92 -7.58 5.95
CA TYR A 15 -11.34 -7.72 7.35
C TYR A 15 -10.98 -6.48 8.19
N CYS A 16 -9.75 -5.96 8.07
CA CYS A 16 -9.35 -4.74 8.78
C CYS A 16 -10.23 -3.55 8.38
N HIS A 17 -10.48 -3.35 7.09
CA HIS A 17 -11.31 -2.26 6.58
C HIS A 17 -12.76 -2.37 7.08
N ASP A 18 -13.32 -3.58 7.15
CA ASP A 18 -14.66 -3.82 7.73
C ASP A 18 -14.73 -3.48 9.23
N GLN A 19 -13.60 -3.57 9.94
CA GLN A 19 -13.48 -3.13 11.34
C GLN A 19 -13.12 -1.63 11.47
N GLY A 20 -13.06 -0.89 10.36
CA GLY A 20 -12.66 0.53 10.36
C GLY A 20 -11.18 0.74 10.65
N ILE A 21 -10.32 -0.27 10.46
CA ILE A 21 -8.87 -0.18 10.66
C ILE A 21 -8.19 -0.04 9.30
N VAL A 22 -7.38 1.01 9.14
CA VAL A 22 -6.49 1.19 7.98
C VAL A 22 -5.03 1.04 8.40
N HIS A 23 -4.21 0.48 7.52
CA HIS A 23 -2.80 0.18 7.82
C HIS A 23 -1.85 1.34 7.45
N ARG A 24 -2.00 1.90 6.26
CA ARG A 24 -1.27 3.05 5.71
C ARG A 24 0.24 2.86 5.52
N ASP A 25 0.71 1.62 5.54
CA ASP A 25 2.12 1.27 5.26
C ASP A 25 2.24 -0.19 4.75
N LEU A 26 1.33 -0.62 3.89
CA LEU A 26 1.40 -1.95 3.30
C LEU A 26 2.56 -2.02 2.30
N LYS A 27 3.56 -2.83 2.62
CA LYS A 27 4.78 -3.06 1.84
C LYS A 27 5.35 -4.44 2.15
N PRO A 28 6.27 -4.99 1.34
CA PRO A 28 6.82 -6.32 1.53
C PRO A 28 7.36 -6.58 2.95
N ASP A 29 8.03 -5.60 3.56
CA ASP A 29 8.60 -5.68 4.91
C ASP A 29 7.55 -5.96 5.99
N ASN A 30 6.31 -5.52 5.75
CA ASN A 30 5.18 -5.67 6.69
C ASN A 30 4.33 -6.93 6.39
N ILE A 31 4.77 -7.79 5.47
CA ILE A 31 4.11 -9.05 5.12
C ILE A 31 5.01 -10.22 5.51
N MET A 32 4.64 -10.91 6.60
CA MET A 32 5.33 -12.13 7.02
C MET A 32 4.65 -13.36 6.42
N VAL A 33 5.47 -14.33 5.99
CA VAL A 33 5.00 -15.63 5.49
C VAL A 33 5.71 -16.72 6.29
N ASP A 34 4.93 -17.58 6.95
CA ASP A 34 5.49 -18.70 7.70
C ASP A 34 5.91 -19.88 6.79
N ALA A 35 6.56 -20.89 7.36
CA ALA A 35 7.01 -22.08 6.63
C ALA A 35 5.87 -22.88 5.97
N THR A 36 4.62 -22.66 6.38
CA THR A 36 3.42 -23.29 5.80
C THR A 36 2.76 -22.44 4.71
N GLY A 37 3.30 -21.24 4.43
CA GLY A 37 2.76 -20.30 3.47
C GLY A 37 1.59 -19.46 3.99
N ARG A 38 1.39 -19.39 5.32
CA ARG A 38 0.38 -18.50 5.94
C ARG A 38 0.93 -17.09 6.05
N VAL A 39 0.10 -16.14 5.65
CA VAL A 39 0.40 -14.71 5.68
C VAL A 39 0.01 -14.10 7.02
N LYS A 40 0.86 -13.22 7.55
CA LYS A 40 0.56 -12.30 8.64
C LYS A 40 0.94 -10.89 8.23
N ILE A 41 0.00 -9.96 8.36
CA ILE A 41 0.26 -8.52 8.22
C ILE A 41 0.71 -8.01 9.59
N ILE A 42 1.81 -7.28 9.62
CA ILE A 42 2.44 -6.77 10.85
C ILE A 42 2.60 -5.25 10.79
N ASP A 43 2.96 -4.65 11.93
CA ASP A 43 3.27 -3.23 12.08
C ASP A 43 2.14 -2.26 11.69
N PHE A 44 1.13 -2.18 12.57
CA PHE A 44 0.07 -1.18 12.52
C PHE A 44 0.49 0.15 13.20
N GLY A 45 1.79 0.42 13.40
CA GLY A 45 2.25 1.64 14.09
C GLY A 45 1.85 2.92 13.37
N LEU A 46 1.67 2.86 12.05
CA LEU A 46 1.13 3.93 11.22
C LEU A 46 -0.37 3.79 10.95
N GLY A 47 -1.03 2.77 11.48
CA GLY A 47 -2.45 2.53 11.28
C GLY A 47 -3.34 3.61 11.92
N ALA A 48 -4.63 3.57 11.60
CA ALA A 48 -5.63 4.45 12.20
C ALA A 48 -7.02 3.80 12.22
N LEU A 49 -7.84 4.24 13.16
CA LEU A 49 -9.28 3.98 13.14
C LEU A 49 -9.99 5.05 12.32
N VAL A 50 -10.81 4.60 11.38
CA VAL A 50 -11.59 5.45 10.48
C VAL A 50 -13.07 5.09 10.57
N THR A 51 -13.90 6.11 10.43
CA THR A 51 -15.34 5.95 10.23
C THR A 51 -15.66 6.20 8.75
N PRO A 52 -16.79 5.68 8.23
CA PRO A 52 -17.19 5.95 6.86
C PRO A 52 -17.19 7.45 6.56
N ARG A 53 -16.63 7.84 5.41
CA ARG A 53 -16.48 9.23 4.93
C ARG A 53 -15.49 10.13 5.70
N ARG A 54 -14.89 9.66 6.80
CA ARG A 54 -13.83 10.42 7.48
C ARG A 54 -12.56 10.44 6.64
N LYS A 55 -12.08 11.65 6.33
CA LYS A 55 -10.79 11.84 5.66
C LYS A 55 -9.64 11.93 6.67
N LEU A 56 -8.48 11.47 6.25
CA LEU A 56 -7.22 11.56 6.99
C LEU A 56 -6.38 12.70 6.42
N HIS A 57 -5.65 13.39 7.29
CA HIS A 57 -4.81 14.55 6.95
C HIS A 57 -3.32 14.30 7.21
N LYS A 58 -2.98 13.27 8.00
CA LYS A 58 -1.59 12.91 8.28
C LYS A 58 -1.06 12.01 7.17
N PHE A 59 -0.06 12.49 6.43
CA PHE A 59 0.64 11.72 5.40
C PHE A 59 1.77 10.90 6.05
N CYS A 60 1.81 9.59 5.81
CA CYS A 60 2.80 8.66 6.35
C CYS A 60 2.90 7.41 5.46
N GLY A 61 3.86 6.54 5.79
CA GLY A 61 4.13 5.30 5.07
C GLY A 61 5.35 5.41 4.15
N ALA A 62 5.74 4.29 3.55
CA ALA A 62 6.85 4.23 2.61
C ALA A 62 6.52 4.99 1.30
N LEU A 63 7.42 5.90 0.93
CA LEU A 63 7.24 6.83 -0.19
C LEU A 63 6.95 6.12 -1.54
N GLN A 64 7.63 5.01 -1.81
CA GLN A 64 7.48 4.23 -3.05
C GLN A 64 6.11 3.54 -3.17
N PHE A 65 5.38 3.42 -2.06
CA PHE A 65 4.04 2.87 -2.01
C PHE A 65 2.97 3.97 -1.94
N SER A 66 3.34 5.25 -1.86
CA SER A 66 2.40 6.35 -1.65
C SER A 66 1.45 6.54 -2.84
N ALA A 67 0.17 6.78 -2.51
CA ALA A 67 -0.89 7.06 -3.47
C ALA A 67 -0.84 8.52 -4.00
N PRO A 68 -1.47 8.85 -5.14
CA PRO A 68 -1.42 10.18 -5.75
C PRO A 68 -1.84 11.31 -4.80
N GLU A 69 -2.87 11.08 -3.98
CA GLU A 69 -3.35 12.02 -2.96
C GLU A 69 -2.27 12.46 -1.96
N PHE A 70 -1.26 11.62 -1.69
CA PHE A 70 -0.12 11.95 -0.85
C PHE A 70 0.68 13.10 -1.47
N PHE A 71 0.99 13.00 -2.75
CA PHE A 71 1.78 13.99 -3.48
C PHE A 71 0.98 15.26 -3.83
N LEU A 72 -0.35 15.16 -3.83
CA LEU A 72 -1.26 16.29 -3.97
C LEU A 72 -1.57 16.99 -2.64
N HIS A 73 -1.09 16.46 -1.51
CA HIS A 73 -1.38 16.97 -0.17
C HIS A 73 -2.88 17.10 0.11
N GLN A 74 -3.67 16.15 -0.39
CA GLN A 74 -5.13 16.16 -0.25
C GLN A 74 -5.60 15.27 0.89
N PRO A 75 -6.64 15.66 1.64
CA PRO A 75 -7.29 14.78 2.59
C PRO A 75 -7.81 13.51 1.89
N TYR A 76 -7.48 12.35 2.45
CA TYR A 76 -7.64 11.08 1.74
C TYR A 76 -8.50 10.08 2.50
N ASP A 77 -9.00 9.08 1.77
CA ASP A 77 -9.68 7.93 2.36
C ASP A 77 -8.64 6.84 2.64
N GLY A 78 -8.46 6.48 3.92
CA GLY A 78 -7.43 5.52 4.31
C GLY A 78 -7.60 4.14 3.65
N THR A 79 -8.83 3.70 3.38
CA THR A 79 -9.09 2.41 2.73
C THR A 79 -8.62 2.42 1.27
N LYS A 80 -8.74 3.57 0.59
CA LYS A 80 -8.28 3.76 -0.78
C LYS A 80 -6.76 3.81 -0.87
N VAL A 81 -6.10 4.41 0.12
CA VAL A 81 -4.63 4.37 0.23
C VAL A 81 -4.13 2.94 0.43
N ASP A 82 -4.73 2.15 1.32
CA ASP A 82 -4.36 0.73 1.47
C ASP A 82 -4.60 -0.05 0.17
N THR A 83 -5.70 0.24 -0.55
CA THR A 83 -5.98 -0.37 -1.87
C THR A 83 -4.88 -0.06 -2.88
N TRP A 84 -4.39 1.19 -2.90
CA TRP A 84 -3.26 1.59 -3.73
C TRP A 84 -2.00 0.81 -3.37
N ASN A 85 -1.65 0.76 -2.08
CA ASN A 85 -0.49 0.02 -1.60
C ASN A 85 -0.56 -1.46 -2.01
N LEU A 86 -1.74 -2.08 -1.94
CA LEU A 86 -1.95 -3.46 -2.41
C LEU A 86 -1.67 -3.62 -3.92
N GLY A 87 -1.98 -2.62 -4.73
CA GLY A 87 -1.65 -2.61 -6.16
C GLY A 87 -0.14 -2.58 -6.41
N VAL A 88 0.59 -1.68 -5.72
CA VAL A 88 2.06 -1.59 -5.80
C VAL A 88 2.71 -2.88 -5.30
N LEU A 89 2.21 -3.42 -4.19
CA LEU A 89 2.67 -4.69 -3.63
C LEU A 89 2.43 -5.87 -4.58
N LEU A 90 1.24 -5.97 -5.21
CA LEU A 90 0.96 -7.00 -6.20
C LEU A 90 1.94 -6.92 -7.36
N TYR A 91 2.19 -5.72 -7.87
CA TYR A 91 3.17 -5.50 -8.94
C TYR A 91 4.55 -6.04 -8.52
N TYR A 92 5.06 -5.62 -7.36
CA TYR A 92 6.33 -6.10 -6.83
C TYR A 92 6.37 -7.63 -6.71
N MET A 93 5.28 -8.24 -6.23
CA MET A 93 5.18 -9.69 -6.08
C MET A 93 5.22 -10.46 -7.40
N VAL A 94 4.85 -9.84 -8.53
CA VAL A 94 4.84 -10.49 -9.85
C VAL A 94 6.08 -10.17 -10.68
N THR A 95 6.69 -9.00 -10.51
CA THR A 95 7.88 -8.58 -11.27
C THR A 95 9.19 -8.80 -10.53
N GLY A 96 9.16 -8.86 -9.20
CA GLY A 96 10.36 -8.87 -8.35
C GLY A 96 11.10 -7.52 -8.31
N THR A 97 10.55 -6.48 -8.94
CA THR A 97 11.17 -5.15 -9.04
C THR A 97 10.26 -4.09 -8.45
N LEU A 98 10.84 -3.17 -7.70
CA LEU A 98 10.15 -1.98 -7.26
C LEU A 98 10.31 -0.91 -8.35
N GLN A 99 9.21 -0.40 -8.90
CA GLN A 99 9.22 0.45 -10.10
C GLN A 99 9.97 1.79 -9.94
N PHE A 100 10.22 2.17 -8.69
CA PHE A 100 10.71 3.48 -8.31
C PHE A 100 11.90 3.38 -7.33
N GLU A 101 12.72 2.36 -7.52
CA GLU A 101 13.99 2.26 -6.82
C GLU A 101 14.97 3.30 -7.41
N ASP A 102 15.70 4.00 -6.55
CA ASP A 102 16.74 4.98 -6.92
C ASP A 102 16.32 6.18 -7.79
N ILE A 103 15.06 6.63 -7.70
CA ILE A 103 14.61 7.88 -8.34
C ILE A 103 14.40 9.01 -7.32
N THR A 104 14.51 10.25 -7.79
CA THR A 104 14.27 11.45 -6.97
C THR A 104 12.79 11.56 -6.57
N TYR A 105 12.52 12.37 -5.54
CA TYR A 105 11.15 12.65 -5.09
C TYR A 105 10.30 13.25 -6.23
N GLU A 106 10.86 14.19 -7.00
CA GLU A 106 10.19 14.84 -8.12
C GLU A 106 9.83 13.86 -9.23
N GLU A 107 10.74 12.94 -9.57
CA GLU A 107 10.50 11.92 -10.59
C GLU A 107 9.44 10.93 -10.14
N LEU A 108 9.50 10.46 -8.89
CA LEU A 108 8.49 9.58 -8.32
C LEU A 108 7.12 10.25 -8.33
N ARG A 109 7.05 11.49 -7.83
CA ARG A 109 5.83 12.29 -7.85
C ARG A 109 5.27 12.42 -9.27
N GLY A 110 6.11 12.72 -10.25
CA GLY A 110 5.71 12.81 -11.65
C GLY A 110 5.11 11.50 -12.17
N LYS A 111 5.80 10.37 -11.97
CA LYS A 111 5.35 9.05 -12.43
C LYS A 111 4.04 8.62 -11.79
N VAL A 112 3.91 8.79 -10.46
CA VAL A 112 2.69 8.44 -9.72
C VAL A 112 1.50 9.28 -10.17
N LEU A 113 1.67 10.59 -10.33
CA LEU A 113 0.58 11.48 -10.75
C LEU A 113 0.13 11.25 -12.20
N LEU A 114 1.06 10.85 -13.08
CA LEU A 114 0.73 10.53 -14.47
C LEU A 114 0.19 9.10 -14.65
N GLY A 115 0.30 8.26 -13.63
CA GLY A 115 -0.11 6.87 -13.72
C GLY A 115 0.82 5.99 -14.57
N HIS A 116 2.08 6.39 -14.74
CA HIS A 116 3.06 5.64 -15.53
C HIS A 116 3.82 4.64 -14.64
N TYR A 117 3.41 3.38 -14.75
CA TYR A 117 3.90 2.26 -13.93
C TYR A 117 4.73 1.22 -14.73
N CYS A 118 4.97 1.48 -16.02
CA CYS A 118 5.81 0.62 -16.85
C CYS A 118 7.06 1.39 -17.26
N SER A 119 8.22 0.73 -17.17
CA SER A 119 9.42 1.12 -17.89
C SER A 119 9.19 0.82 -19.37
N SER A 120 8.89 1.85 -20.15
CA SER A 120 9.07 1.83 -21.61
C SER A 120 10.36 2.55 -21.94
#